data_AF-A0ABD3QZF4-F1
#
_entry.id   AF-A0ABD3QZF4-F1
#
_cell.length_a   1.000
_cell.length_b   1.000
_cell.length_c   1.000
_cell.angle_alpha   90.00
_cell.angle_beta   90.00
_cell.angle_gamma   90.00
#
_symmetry.space_group_name_H-M   'P 1'
#
loop_
_entity.id
_entity.type
_entity.pdbx_description
1 polymer ?
#
loop_
_entity_poly.entity_id
_entity_poly.type
_entity_poly.pdbx_seq_one_letter_code
_entity_poly.pdbx_strand_id
1 'polypeptide(L)'
;MGTRSQTSLDSISKSSTEEGLGDISAASEDAVTLTSLDENTSHVECPICYEIPSPEDVTIVCGCKHKFCFGCIDNWAQIKNSCPLCNYIFTAVIRGSSPHGGSKTYIGIKRKRVYMSNVEERLAAVRARIESNDHRQAELQRQIASITQQRDQLRLEADHIRLRIELQRLRMETMQMQTTHFMLQRAEIENLIARIRSEVSQIDDYIQSRRRNDLEDQE
;
A
#
# COMPACT_ATOMS: atom_id res chain seq x y z
N MET A 1 8.19 20.20 -40.37
CA MET A 1 9.28 20.40 -39.38
C MET A 1 8.96 19.56 -38.17
N GLY A 2 9.53 18.35 -38.10
CA GLY A 2 9.30 17.40 -37.01
C GLY A 2 10.35 17.55 -35.93
N THR A 3 9.96 17.37 -34.67
CA THR A 3 10.90 17.16 -33.56
C THR A 3 10.55 15.86 -32.86
N ARG A 4 11.48 14.93 -33.02
CA ARG A 4 11.52 13.57 -32.51
C ARG A 4 12.26 13.64 -31.18
N SER A 5 11.65 13.20 -30.08
CA SER A 5 12.36 13.03 -28.80
C SER A 5 12.37 11.55 -28.45
N GLN A 6 13.53 10.93 -28.65
CA GLN A 6 13.91 9.63 -28.11
C GLN A 6 14.67 9.88 -26.81
N THR A 7 14.33 9.16 -25.75
CA THR A 7 15.29 8.85 -24.68
C THR A 7 15.22 7.36 -24.37
N SER A 8 16.37 6.73 -24.56
CA SER A 8 16.70 5.32 -24.30
C SER A 8 17.37 5.27 -22.93
N LEU A 9 16.96 4.35 -22.06
CA LEU A 9 17.71 4.03 -20.84
C LEU A 9 17.82 2.52 -20.71
N ASP A 10 18.99 2.02 -21.07
CA ASP A 10 19.46 0.67 -20.80
C ASP A 10 20.21 0.63 -19.44
N SER A 11 20.23 -0.58 -18.87
CA SER A 11 21.30 -1.14 -18.02
C SER A 11 21.33 -0.79 -16.52
N ILE A 12 20.74 -1.67 -15.71
CA ILE A 12 21.19 -1.90 -14.32
C ILE A 12 21.93 -3.24 -14.27
N SER A 13 23.21 -3.13 -13.95
CA SER A 13 24.19 -4.21 -13.84
C SER A 13 24.00 -5.07 -12.59
N LYS A 14 24.25 -6.37 -12.77
CA LYS A 14 24.48 -7.38 -11.73
C LYS A 14 25.75 -7.07 -10.93
N SER A 15 25.76 -7.35 -9.64
CA SER A 15 26.99 -7.73 -8.92
C SER A 15 26.68 -8.81 -7.90
N SER A 16 27.45 -9.89 -7.99
CA SER A 16 27.53 -11.02 -7.07
C SER A 16 28.54 -10.71 -5.98
N THR A 17 28.35 -11.21 -4.76
CA THR A 17 29.45 -11.70 -3.92
C THR A 17 28.92 -12.83 -3.04
N GLU A 18 29.37 -14.05 -3.33
CA GLU A 18 29.41 -15.18 -2.42
C GLU A 18 30.78 -15.17 -1.75
N GLU A 19 30.82 -15.18 -0.42
CA GLU A 19 31.83 -15.77 0.49
C GLU A 19 31.14 -15.81 1.87
N GLY A 20 31.18 -16.79 2.76
CA GLY A 20 32.07 -17.93 2.96
C GLY A 20 32.25 -18.10 4.48
N LEU A 21 32.08 -19.33 4.98
CA LEU A 21 32.56 -19.89 6.26
C LEU A 21 31.92 -19.46 7.60
N GLY A 22 31.73 -20.45 8.48
CA GLY A 22 31.60 -20.24 9.93
C GLY A 22 31.02 -21.39 10.74
N ASP A 23 31.61 -22.58 10.67
CA ASP A 23 31.39 -23.69 11.60
C ASP A 23 31.84 -23.29 13.02
N ILE A 24 31.02 -23.53 14.04
CA ILE A 24 31.48 -23.73 15.42
C ILE A 24 30.61 -24.79 16.11
N SER A 25 31.13 -26.01 16.13
CA SER A 25 30.82 -27.02 17.14
C SER A 25 31.92 -26.98 18.20
N ALA A 26 31.53 -26.88 19.48
CA ALA A 26 32.44 -27.07 20.61
C ALA A 26 31.71 -27.86 21.70
N ALA A 27 32.38 -28.94 22.12
CA ALA A 27 31.97 -29.93 23.08
C ALA A 27 32.33 -29.55 24.52
N SER A 28 31.63 -30.17 25.48
CA SER A 28 32.13 -30.62 26.79
C SER A 28 30.98 -31.44 27.40
N GLU A 29 31.07 -32.73 27.73
CA GLU A 29 32.02 -33.46 28.59
C GLU A 29 32.23 -32.77 29.94
N ASP A 30 31.46 -33.23 30.93
CA ASP A 30 31.92 -33.37 32.30
C ASP A 30 31.34 -34.67 32.88
N ALA A 31 32.27 -35.54 33.24
CA ALA A 31 32.06 -36.77 33.97
C ALA A 31 31.99 -36.48 35.46
N VAL A 32 31.06 -37.11 36.20
CA VAL A 32 31.29 -37.44 37.62
C VAL A 32 30.58 -38.75 38.00
N THR A 33 31.43 -39.75 38.18
CA THR A 33 31.55 -40.67 39.34
C THR A 33 30.32 -41.42 39.86
N LEU A 34 30.41 -42.73 39.68
CA LEU A 34 29.59 -43.80 40.26
C LEU A 34 29.77 -43.95 41.78
N THR A 35 28.65 -43.91 42.49
CA THR A 35 28.34 -44.63 43.75
C THR A 35 26.82 -44.74 43.74
N SER A 36 26.13 -45.87 43.79
CA SER A 36 26.31 -47.06 44.61
C SER A 36 25.48 -48.19 43.99
N LEU A 37 25.68 -49.41 44.47
CA LEU A 37 24.95 -50.61 44.06
C LEU A 37 23.45 -50.49 44.42
N ASP A 38 22.62 -50.31 43.40
CA ASP A 38 21.19 -50.47 43.47
C ASP A 38 20.84 -51.72 42.66
N GLU A 39 20.65 -52.85 43.34
CA GLU A 39 19.88 -53.97 42.81
C GLU A 39 18.43 -53.52 42.65
N ASN A 40 18.16 -52.76 41.58
CA ASN A 40 16.81 -52.42 41.16
C ASN A 40 16.81 -52.44 39.65
N THR A 41 16.21 -53.47 39.06
CA THR A 41 15.91 -53.53 37.63
C THR A 41 15.03 -52.33 37.28
N SER A 42 15.65 -51.20 36.92
CA SER A 42 14.97 -49.96 36.56
C SER A 42 14.27 -50.17 35.22
N HIS A 43 13.05 -50.70 35.29
CA HIS A 43 12.15 -50.80 34.16
C HIS A 43 11.85 -49.38 33.68
N VAL A 44 12.36 -49.03 32.49
CA VAL A 44 12.05 -47.74 31.86
C VAL A 44 10.63 -47.84 31.29
N GLU A 45 9.69 -47.15 31.90
CA GLU A 45 8.31 -47.02 31.39
C GLU A 45 8.31 -46.40 30.00
N CYS A 46 7.43 -46.89 29.12
CA CYS A 46 7.23 -46.29 27.81
C CYS A 46 6.51 -44.94 28.00
N PRO A 47 7.08 -43.81 27.59
CA PRO A 47 6.46 -42.50 27.77
C PRO A 47 5.21 -42.26 26.89
N ILE A 48 4.87 -43.21 26.01
CA ILE A 48 3.68 -43.13 25.14
C ILE A 48 2.48 -43.80 25.81
N CYS A 49 2.65 -45.01 26.37
CA CYS A 49 1.56 -45.77 26.99
C CYS A 49 1.65 -45.85 28.53
N TYR A 50 2.74 -45.35 29.12
CA TYR A 50 3.05 -45.41 30.55
C TYR A 50 3.13 -46.84 31.14
N GLU A 51 3.24 -47.84 30.27
CA GLU A 51 3.46 -49.22 30.67
C GLU A 51 4.95 -49.58 30.58
N ILE A 52 5.38 -50.50 31.43
CA ILE A 52 6.72 -51.09 31.40
C ILE A 52 6.77 -52.06 30.19
N PRO A 53 7.59 -51.79 29.15
CA PRO A 53 7.69 -52.70 28.02
C PRO A 53 8.29 -54.04 28.46
N SER A 54 7.78 -55.15 27.92
CA SER A 54 8.44 -56.45 28.09
C SER A 54 9.83 -56.41 27.46
N PRO A 55 10.80 -57.21 27.94
CA PRO A 55 12.17 -57.22 27.40
C PRO A 55 12.25 -57.41 25.87
N GLU A 56 11.26 -58.08 25.29
CA GLU A 56 11.14 -58.39 23.85
C GLU A 56 10.49 -57.27 23.03
N ASP A 57 9.75 -56.37 23.69
CA ASP A 57 9.03 -55.26 23.07
C ASP A 57 9.75 -53.91 23.23
N VAL A 58 10.78 -53.85 24.08
CA VAL A 58 11.67 -52.67 24.18
C VAL A 58 12.28 -52.38 22.81
N THR A 59 12.01 -51.17 22.33
CA THR A 59 12.49 -50.63 21.07
C THR A 59 13.24 -49.32 21.30
N ILE A 60 14.42 -49.21 20.69
CA ILE A 60 15.33 -48.07 20.82
C ILE A 60 15.33 -47.27 19.52
N VAL A 61 15.13 -45.96 19.61
CA VAL A 61 15.24 -45.05 18.46
C VAL A 61 16.71 -44.85 18.07
N CYS A 62 17.05 -45.10 16.80
CA CYS A 62 18.40 -44.87 16.30
C CYS A 62 18.75 -43.37 16.33
N GLY A 63 19.93 -43.04 16.85
CA GLY A 63 20.43 -41.66 17.00
C GLY A 63 20.25 -41.12 18.42
N CYS A 64 19.01 -41.02 18.91
CA CYS A 64 18.74 -40.46 20.25
C CYS A 64 18.63 -41.49 21.38
N LYS A 65 18.60 -42.80 21.07
CA LYS A 65 18.63 -43.92 22.04
C LYS A 65 17.48 -43.99 23.06
N HIS A 66 16.44 -43.18 22.90
CA HIS A 66 15.22 -43.25 23.71
C HIS A 66 14.46 -44.56 23.48
N LYS A 67 13.84 -45.08 24.56
CA LYS A 67 13.18 -46.38 24.63
C LYS A 67 11.65 -46.24 24.63
N PHE A 68 10.98 -47.13 23.92
CA PHE A 68 9.52 -47.22 23.80
C PHE A 68 9.10 -48.68 23.62
N CYS A 69 7.80 -48.99 23.76
CA CYS A 69 7.22 -50.21 23.20
C CYS A 69 7.30 -50.18 21.67
N PHE A 70 7.49 -51.34 21.03
CA PHE A 70 7.60 -51.43 19.56
C PHE A 70 6.34 -50.89 18.88
N GLY A 71 5.16 -51.35 19.33
CA GLY A 71 3.88 -50.91 18.76
C GLY A 71 3.66 -49.40 18.91
N CYS A 72 4.08 -48.82 20.03
CA CYS A 72 3.94 -47.38 20.27
C CYS A 72 4.82 -46.55 19.33
N ILE A 73 6.10 -46.90 19.19
CA ILE A 73 7.02 -46.14 18.33
C ILE A 73 6.79 -46.41 16.84
N ASP A 74 6.30 -47.60 16.48
CA ASP A 74 5.92 -47.92 15.09
C ASP A 74 4.70 -47.10 14.65
N ASN A 75 3.64 -47.06 15.47
CA ASN A 75 2.46 -46.23 15.20
C ASN A 75 2.83 -44.74 15.10
N TRP A 76 3.71 -44.26 15.99
CA TRP A 76 4.20 -42.89 15.91
C TRP A 76 4.99 -42.63 14.62
N ALA A 77 5.87 -43.54 14.24
CA ALA A 77 6.67 -43.47 13.02
C ALA A 77 5.81 -43.48 11.74
N GLN A 78 4.59 -44.04 11.78
CA GLN A 78 3.63 -43.93 10.69
C GLN A 78 3.10 -42.50 10.49
N ILE A 79 3.17 -41.63 11.49
CA ILE A 79 2.69 -40.24 11.42
C ILE A 79 3.86 -39.27 11.25
N LYS A 80 4.90 -39.39 12.09
CA LYS A 80 6.04 -38.49 12.13
C LYS A 80 7.33 -39.26 12.45
N ASN A 81 8.39 -38.97 11.71
CA ASN A 81 9.70 -39.60 11.88
C ASN A 81 10.61 -38.86 12.87
N SER A 82 10.05 -38.26 13.93
CA SER A 82 10.78 -37.54 14.98
C SER A 82 10.53 -38.16 16.35
N CYS A 83 11.57 -38.38 17.16
CA CYS A 83 11.43 -39.00 18.48
C CYS A 83 10.43 -38.22 19.36
N PRO A 84 9.46 -38.88 20.01
CA PRO A 84 8.49 -38.21 20.89
C PRO A 84 9.11 -37.44 22.06
N LEU A 85 10.27 -37.88 22.56
CA LEU A 85 10.92 -37.29 23.74
C LEU A 85 11.80 -36.07 23.42
N CYS A 86 12.56 -36.13 22.32
CA CYS A 86 13.57 -35.11 22.00
C CYS A 86 13.45 -34.52 20.60
N ASN A 87 12.41 -34.91 19.85
CA ASN A 87 12.15 -34.45 18.48
C ASN A 87 13.28 -34.78 17.46
N TYR A 88 14.25 -35.62 17.82
CA TYR A 88 15.31 -36.08 16.92
C TYR A 88 14.73 -36.82 15.72
N ILE A 89 15.11 -36.44 14.50
CA ILE A 89 14.63 -37.09 13.27
C ILE A 89 15.34 -38.44 13.11
N PHE A 90 14.58 -39.53 13.11
CA PHE A 90 15.09 -40.88 12.97
C PHE A 90 14.58 -41.54 11.69
N THR A 91 15.38 -42.45 11.14
CA THR A 91 15.02 -43.25 9.95
C THR A 91 14.92 -44.74 10.27
N ALA A 92 15.15 -45.14 11.52
CA ALA A 92 15.04 -46.51 11.95
C ALA A 92 14.97 -46.66 13.47
N VAL A 93 14.56 -47.85 13.90
CA VAL A 93 14.53 -48.28 15.30
C VAL A 93 15.15 -49.66 15.44
N ILE A 94 15.62 -49.98 16.64
CA ILE A 94 16.20 -51.29 17.01
C ILE A 94 15.28 -51.96 18.02
N ARG A 95 14.76 -53.15 17.67
CA ARG A 95 13.96 -53.97 18.58
C ARG A 95 14.86 -54.96 19.36
N GLY A 96 14.55 -55.15 20.65
CA GLY A 96 15.27 -56.04 21.58
C GLY A 96 15.25 -57.52 21.20
N SER A 97 15.99 -58.34 21.95
CA SER A 97 16.20 -59.77 21.66
C SER A 97 14.89 -60.54 21.64
N SER A 98 14.70 -61.38 20.63
CA SER A 98 13.60 -62.35 20.58
C SER A 98 13.77 -63.40 21.70
N PRO A 99 12.68 -63.90 22.33
CA PRO A 99 12.71 -64.90 23.41
C PRO A 99 13.43 -66.20 23.06
N HIS A 100 13.70 -66.44 21.78
CA HIS A 100 14.36 -67.64 21.28
C HIS A 100 15.87 -67.45 21.04
N GLY A 101 16.51 -66.49 21.72
CA GLY A 101 17.97 -66.29 21.65
C GLY A 101 18.46 -65.54 20.40
N GLY A 102 17.71 -64.52 19.95
CA GLY A 102 17.92 -63.85 18.67
C GLY A 102 18.48 -62.41 18.74
N SER A 103 19.27 -62.08 17.72
CA SER A 103 19.95 -60.82 17.42
C SER A 103 19.04 -59.59 17.29
N LYS A 104 19.62 -58.39 17.52
CA LYS A 104 18.97 -57.08 17.33
C LYS A 104 18.41 -56.96 15.91
N THR A 105 17.14 -56.59 15.77
CA THR A 105 16.50 -56.34 14.46
C THR A 105 16.42 -54.85 14.18
N TYR A 106 16.90 -54.42 13.02
CA TYR A 106 16.84 -53.03 12.56
C TYR A 106 15.64 -52.83 11.63
N ILE A 107 14.78 -51.87 11.96
CA ILE A 107 13.54 -51.61 11.23
C ILE A 107 13.65 -50.23 10.58
N GLY A 108 13.75 -50.20 9.25
CA GLY A 108 13.80 -48.97 8.47
C GLY A 108 12.43 -48.33 8.35
N ILE A 109 12.33 -47.04 8.70
CA ILE A 109 11.11 -46.25 8.56
C ILE A 109 11.19 -45.49 7.25
N LYS A 110 10.21 -45.69 6.38
CA LYS A 110 10.07 -44.90 5.16
C LYS A 110 9.83 -43.45 5.58
N ARG A 111 10.70 -42.53 5.16
CA ARG A 111 10.43 -41.09 5.28
C ARG A 111 9.10 -40.80 4.59
N LYS A 112 8.02 -40.59 5.35
CA LYS A 112 6.83 -39.94 4.80
C LYS A 112 7.25 -38.52 4.48
N ARG A 113 7.46 -38.25 3.19
CA ARG A 113 7.53 -36.87 2.70
C ARG A 113 6.19 -36.27 3.11
N VAL A 114 6.17 -35.37 4.10
CA VAL A 114 5.03 -34.48 4.30
C VAL A 114 5.06 -33.55 3.08
N TYR A 115 4.56 -34.07 1.96
CA TYR A 115 4.51 -33.39 0.69
C TYR A 115 3.19 -32.62 0.68
N MET A 116 3.35 -31.30 0.60
CA MET A 116 2.29 -30.29 0.53
C MET A 116 1.09 -30.81 -0.28
N SER A 117 -0.09 -30.76 0.33
CA SER A 117 -1.37 -31.00 -0.35
C SER A 117 -1.46 -30.18 -1.64
N ASN A 118 -1.65 -30.91 -2.75
CA ASN A 118 -1.90 -30.51 -4.14
C ASN A 118 -1.52 -29.06 -4.53
N VAL A 119 -0.25 -28.84 -4.90
CA VAL A 119 0.26 -27.54 -5.37
C VAL A 119 -0.55 -26.98 -6.55
N GLU A 120 -1.04 -27.85 -7.43
CA GLU A 120 -1.85 -27.47 -8.59
C GLU A 120 -3.17 -26.81 -8.20
N GLU A 121 -3.84 -27.33 -7.17
CA GLU A 121 -5.09 -26.78 -6.64
C GLU A 121 -4.86 -25.40 -6.02
N ARG A 122 -3.77 -25.25 -5.26
CA ARG A 122 -3.37 -23.95 -4.69
C ARG A 122 -3.04 -22.92 -5.78
N LEU A 123 -2.36 -23.34 -6.84
CA LEU A 123 -2.06 -22.48 -8.00
C LEU A 123 -3.32 -22.11 -8.79
N ALA A 124 -4.29 -23.02 -8.92
CA ALA A 124 -5.58 -22.72 -9.54
C ALA A 124 -6.37 -21.67 -8.73
N ALA A 125 -6.41 -21.81 -7.41
CA ALA A 125 -7.06 -20.84 -6.52
C ALA A 125 -6.39 -19.45 -6.58
N VAL A 126 -5.06 -19.39 -6.67
CA VAL A 126 -4.35 -18.11 -6.84
C VAL A 126 -4.66 -17.48 -8.20
N ARG A 127 -4.70 -18.25 -9.29
CA ARG A 127 -5.07 -17.75 -10.62
C ARG A 127 -6.47 -17.16 -10.67
N ALA A 128 -7.47 -17.88 -10.14
CA ALA A 128 -8.85 -17.38 -10.07
C ALA A 128 -8.96 -16.06 -9.27
N ARG A 129 -8.17 -15.91 -8.20
CA ARG A 129 -8.10 -14.65 -7.43
C ARG A 129 -7.47 -13.51 -8.21
N ILE A 130 -6.44 -13.78 -9.02
CA ILE A 130 -5.83 -12.77 -9.90
C ILE A 130 -6.86 -12.32 -10.94
N GLU A 131 -7.52 -13.24 -11.62
CA GLU A 131 -8.55 -12.93 -12.63
C GLU A 131 -9.70 -12.11 -12.03
N SER A 132 -10.16 -12.47 -10.83
CA SER A 132 -11.20 -11.71 -10.12
C SER A 132 -10.73 -10.29 -9.77
N ASN A 133 -9.48 -10.14 -9.34
CA ASN A 133 -8.90 -8.83 -9.05
C ASN A 133 -8.71 -7.99 -10.32
N ASP A 134 -8.28 -8.59 -11.42
CA ASP A 134 -8.14 -7.93 -12.72
C ASP A 134 -9.49 -7.42 -13.22
N HIS A 135 -10.55 -8.22 -13.05
CA HIS A 135 -11.91 -7.79 -13.38
C HIS A 135 -12.35 -6.61 -12.52
N ARG A 136 -12.11 -6.67 -11.20
CA ARG A 136 -12.42 -5.56 -10.28
C ARG A 136 -11.61 -4.30 -10.62
N GLN A 137 -10.34 -4.46 -11.00
CA GLN A 137 -9.48 -3.35 -11.40
C GLN A 137 -9.99 -2.70 -12.70
N ALA A 138 -10.38 -3.50 -13.69
CA ALA A 138 -10.94 -2.99 -14.95
C ALA A 138 -12.23 -2.21 -14.71
N GLU A 139 -13.09 -2.69 -13.80
CA GLU A 139 -14.31 -1.98 -13.42
C GLU A 139 -14.02 -0.64 -12.73
N LEU A 140 -13.10 -0.63 -11.75
CA LEU A 140 -12.68 0.61 -11.09
C LEU A 140 -12.06 1.60 -12.10
N GLN A 141 -11.29 1.11 -13.07
CA GLN A 141 -10.72 1.95 -14.13
C GLN A 141 -11.81 2.59 -15.00
N ARG A 142 -12.89 1.85 -15.34
CA ARG A 142 -14.04 2.41 -16.05
C ARG A 142 -14.74 3.50 -15.24
N GLN A 143 -14.94 3.27 -13.94
CA GLN A 143 -15.56 4.25 -13.05
C GLN A 143 -14.70 5.51 -12.92
N ILE A 144 -13.38 5.36 -12.75
CA ILE A 144 -12.43 6.48 -12.71
C ILE A 144 -12.47 7.28 -14.02
N ALA A 145 -12.52 6.62 -15.18
CA ALA A 145 -12.62 7.28 -16.46
C ALA A 145 -13.92 8.10 -16.59
N SER A 146 -15.05 7.54 -16.17
CA SER A 146 -16.35 8.24 -16.16
C SER A 146 -16.35 9.46 -15.24
N ILE A 147 -15.84 9.31 -14.01
CA ILE A 147 -15.71 10.41 -13.04
C ILE A 147 -14.78 11.50 -13.59
N THR A 148 -13.68 11.11 -14.22
CA THR A 148 -12.72 12.04 -14.83
C THR A 148 -13.38 12.86 -15.93
N GLN A 149 -14.16 12.21 -16.81
CA GLN A 149 -14.93 12.89 -17.85
C GLN A 149 -15.94 13.88 -17.26
N GLN A 150 -16.69 13.48 -16.23
CA GLN A 150 -17.65 14.36 -15.56
C GLN A 150 -16.97 15.57 -14.91
N ARG A 151 -15.84 15.36 -14.23
CA ARG A 151 -15.04 16.44 -13.63
C ARG A 151 -14.57 17.44 -14.70
N ASP A 152 -14.08 16.94 -15.82
CA ASP A 152 -13.57 17.80 -16.90
C ASP A 152 -14.70 18.57 -17.60
N GLN A 153 -15.89 17.96 -17.74
CA GLN A 153 -17.10 18.67 -18.17
C GLN A 153 -17.47 19.82 -17.22
N LEU A 154 -17.51 19.56 -15.91
CA LEU A 154 -17.83 20.59 -14.91
C LEU A 154 -16.80 21.72 -14.89
N ARG A 155 -15.52 21.41 -15.15
CA ARG A 155 -14.46 22.43 -15.28
C ARG A 155 -14.73 23.37 -16.44
N LEU A 156 -15.08 22.83 -17.61
CA LEU A 156 -15.42 23.63 -18.79
C LEU A 156 -16.64 24.52 -18.54
N GLU A 157 -17.67 23.99 -17.88
CA GLU A 157 -18.86 24.78 -17.51
C GLU A 157 -18.50 25.91 -16.54
N ALA A 158 -17.67 25.65 -15.54
CA ALA A 158 -17.18 26.67 -14.61
C ALA A 158 -16.35 27.76 -15.32
N ASP A 159 -15.48 27.38 -16.27
CA ASP A 159 -14.71 28.32 -17.07
C ASP A 159 -15.60 29.20 -17.95
N HIS A 160 -16.62 28.63 -18.57
CA HIS A 160 -17.60 29.37 -19.34
C HIS A 160 -18.37 30.38 -18.48
N ILE A 161 -18.80 29.99 -17.27
CA ILE A 161 -19.46 30.90 -16.31
C ILE A 161 -18.50 32.03 -15.90
N ARG A 162 -17.24 31.72 -15.59
CA ARG A 162 -16.21 32.72 -15.26
C ARG A 162 -16.06 33.77 -16.36
N LEU A 163 -15.91 33.33 -17.61
CA LEU A 163 -15.76 34.23 -18.75
C LEU A 163 -17.00 35.11 -18.95
N ARG A 164 -18.20 34.58 -18.72
CA ARG A 164 -19.44 35.38 -18.79
C ARG A 164 -19.51 36.45 -17.70
N ILE A 165 -19.11 36.13 -16.47
CA ILE A 165 -19.05 37.09 -15.37
C ILE A 165 -18.05 38.21 -15.71
N GLU A 166 -16.87 37.85 -16.20
CA GLU A 166 -15.83 38.83 -16.57
C GLU A 166 -16.30 39.73 -17.71
N LEU A 167 -16.97 39.17 -18.72
CA LEU A 167 -17.55 39.95 -19.81
C LEU A 167 -18.61 40.94 -19.31
N GLN A 168 -19.48 40.51 -18.39
CA GLN A 168 -20.48 41.41 -17.78
C GLN A 168 -19.82 42.53 -16.99
N ARG A 169 -18.76 42.22 -16.24
CA ARG A 169 -17.97 43.22 -15.51
C ARG A 169 -17.37 44.27 -16.46
N LEU A 170 -16.65 43.85 -17.50
CA LEU A 170 -16.06 44.77 -18.48
C LEU A 170 -17.12 45.62 -19.21
N ARG A 171 -18.30 45.05 -19.48
CA ARG A 171 -19.43 45.80 -20.04
C ARG A 171 -19.93 46.88 -19.08
N MET A 172 -20.02 46.56 -17.79
CA MET A 172 -20.39 47.54 -16.77
C MET A 172 -19.35 48.65 -16.64
N GLU A 173 -18.05 48.31 -16.66
CA GLU A 173 -16.95 49.29 -16.64
C GLU A 173 -17.00 50.23 -17.86
N THR A 174 -17.24 49.67 -19.05
CA THR A 174 -17.45 50.47 -20.27
C THR A 174 -18.64 51.42 -20.14
N MET A 175 -19.76 50.92 -19.61
CA MET A 175 -20.96 51.73 -19.41
C MET A 175 -20.74 52.85 -18.37
N GLN A 176 -19.98 52.58 -17.31
CA GLN A 176 -19.57 53.58 -16.33
C GLN A 176 -18.71 54.66 -16.98
N MET A 177 -17.71 54.27 -17.77
CA MET A 177 -16.84 55.20 -18.49
C MET A 177 -17.61 56.09 -19.47
N GLN A 178 -18.58 55.52 -20.19
CA GLN A 178 -19.48 56.30 -21.06
C GLN A 178 -20.33 57.28 -20.24
N THR A 179 -20.86 56.84 -19.11
CA THR A 179 -21.65 57.69 -18.20
C THR A 179 -20.82 58.86 -17.69
N THR A 180 -19.58 58.64 -17.26
CA THR A 180 -18.68 59.70 -16.80
C THR A 180 -18.34 60.67 -17.93
N HIS A 181 -18.12 60.18 -19.15
CA HIS A 181 -17.88 61.01 -20.31
C HIS A 181 -19.08 61.94 -20.59
N PHE A 182 -20.30 61.41 -20.60
CA PHE A 182 -21.51 62.23 -20.78
C PHE A 182 -21.71 63.24 -19.64
N MET A 183 -21.38 62.88 -18.40
CA MET A 183 -21.42 63.82 -17.27
C MET A 183 -20.44 64.99 -17.45
N LEU A 184 -19.22 64.72 -17.93
CA LEU A 184 -18.23 65.77 -18.23
C LEU A 184 -18.70 66.68 -19.36
N GLN A 185 -19.19 66.11 -20.46
CA GLN A 185 -19.75 66.90 -21.57
C GLN A 185 -20.92 67.78 -21.11
N ARG A 186 -21.78 67.27 -20.22
CA ARG A 186 -22.88 68.06 -19.64
C ARG A 186 -22.34 69.24 -18.83
N ALA A 187 -21.33 69.02 -17.99
CA ALA A 187 -20.71 70.07 -17.18
C ALA A 187 -20.03 71.14 -18.04
N GLU A 188 -19.39 70.76 -19.15
CA GLU A 188 -18.83 71.71 -20.12
C GLU A 188 -19.92 72.59 -20.74
N ILE A 189 -21.03 72.00 -21.15
CA ILE A 189 -22.18 72.74 -21.70
C ILE A 189 -22.78 73.67 -20.65
N GLU A 190 -22.95 73.21 -19.40
CA GLU A 190 -23.46 74.03 -18.30
C GLU A 190 -22.56 75.26 -18.05
N ASN A 191 -21.23 75.07 -18.07
CA ASN A 191 -20.26 76.16 -17.96
C ASN A 191 -20.34 77.15 -19.13
N LEU A 192 -20.50 76.65 -20.36
CA LEU A 192 -20.66 77.52 -21.54
C LEU A 192 -21.94 78.36 -21.44
N ILE A 193 -23.06 77.74 -21.05
CA ILE A 193 -24.33 78.43 -20.82
C ILE A 193 -24.18 79.50 -19.74
N ALA A 194 -23.49 79.20 -18.63
CA ALA A 194 -23.25 80.17 -17.57
C ALA A 194 -22.44 81.38 -18.06
N ARG A 195 -21.42 81.15 -18.90
CA ARG A 195 -20.64 82.22 -19.52
C ARG A 195 -21.48 83.10 -20.45
N ILE A 196 -22.25 82.48 -21.34
CA ILE A 196 -23.14 83.21 -22.26
C ILE A 196 -24.16 84.04 -21.46
N ARG A 197 -24.76 83.49 -20.39
CA ARG A 197 -25.68 84.24 -19.52
C ARG A 197 -25.01 85.45 -18.89
N SER A 198 -23.77 85.32 -18.42
CA SER A 198 -23.00 86.44 -17.87
C SER A 198 -22.74 87.52 -18.92
N GLU A 199 -22.35 87.13 -20.14
CA GLU A 199 -22.14 88.08 -21.25
C GLU A 199 -23.44 88.81 -21.61
N VAL A 200 -24.55 88.10 -21.71
CA VAL A 200 -25.87 88.70 -21.96
C VAL A 200 -26.26 89.69 -20.85
N SER A 201 -26.02 89.35 -19.58
CA SER A 201 -26.28 90.27 -18.46
C SER A 201 -25.44 91.55 -18.56
N GLN A 202 -24.15 91.44 -18.87
CA GLN A 202 -23.26 92.59 -19.05
C GLN A 202 -23.72 93.50 -20.19
N ILE A 203 -24.20 92.91 -21.29
CA ILE A 203 -24.76 93.66 -22.42
C ILE A 203 -26.03 94.40 -22.00
N ASP A 204 -26.93 93.73 -21.25
CA ASP A 204 -28.18 94.36 -20.81
C ASP A 204 -27.91 95.53 -19.85
N ASP A 205 -27.00 95.36 -18.88
CA ASP A 205 -26.57 96.42 -17.97
C ASP A 205 -25.99 97.63 -18.73
N TYR A 206 -25.18 97.37 -19.78
CA TYR A 206 -24.63 98.42 -20.65
C TYR A 206 -25.75 99.17 -21.40
N ILE A 207 -26.71 98.44 -21.98
CA ILE A 207 -27.85 99.03 -22.70
C ILE A 207 -28.71 99.87 -21.74
N GLN A 208 -29.01 99.37 -20.54
CA GLN A 208 -29.78 100.09 -19.54
C GLN A 208 -29.07 101.36 -19.07
N SER A 209 -27.76 101.30 -18.84
CA SER A 209 -26.94 102.46 -18.45
C SER A 209 -26.95 103.54 -19.54
N ARG A 210 -26.80 103.14 -20.80
CA ARG A 210 -26.84 104.07 -21.93
C ARG A 210 -28.21 104.75 -22.07
N ARG A 211 -29.30 103.98 -21.94
CA ARG A 211 -30.67 104.54 -21.92
C ARG A 211 -30.89 105.54 -20.80
N ARG A 212 -30.30 105.33 -19.61
CA ARG A 212 -30.40 106.26 -18.48
C ARG A 212 -29.70 107.59 -18.80
N ASN A 213 -28.49 107.53 -19.35
CA ASN A 213 -27.75 108.72 -19.76
C ASN A 213 -28.49 109.49 -20.86
N ASP A 214 -29.07 108.80 -21.85
CA ASP A 214 -29.83 109.44 -22.94
C ASP A 214 -31.11 110.17 -22.44
N LEU A 215 -31.67 109.75 -21.29
CA LEU A 215 -32.81 110.41 -20.65
C LEU A 215 -32.38 111.62 -19.79
N GLU A 216 -31.20 111.56 -19.17
CA GLU A 216 -30.62 112.67 -18.39
C GLU A 216 -30.16 113.83 -19.30
N ASP A 217 -29.73 113.56 -20.54
CA ASP A 217 -29.35 114.57 -21.53
C ASP A 217 -30.56 115.33 -22.15
N GLN A 218 -31.80 114.93 -21.83
CA GLN A 218 -33.04 115.55 -22.34
C GLN A 218 -33.75 116.50 -21.35
N GLU A 219 -33.25 116.64 -20.11
CA GLU A 219 -33.69 117.65 -19.12
C GLU A 219 -32.82 118.92 -19.11
#